data_AF-A0A8I2GQ61-F1
#
_entry.id   AF-A0A8I2GQ61-F1
#
_cell.length_a   1.000
_cell.length_b   1.000
_cell.length_c   1.000
_cell.angle_alpha   90.00
_cell.angle_beta   90.00
_cell.angle_gamma   90.00
#
_symmetry.space_group_name_H-M   'P 1'
#
loop_
_entity.id
_entity.type
_entity.pdbx_description
1 polymer ?
#
loop_
_entity_poly.entity_id
_entity_poly.type
_entity_poly.pdbx_seq_one_letter_code
_entity_poly.pdbx_strand_id
1 'polypeptide(L)'
;MRVHLVKNVAILKRLVKQLERLDAGKVSAPDLMAKPVLKDWTHAVSIVSCLEGAIEGDATHSDGNDVRTGQLFAFFEDDGENFVLTLDGWYRLGSSRRSNAS
;
A
#
# COMPACT_ATOMS: atom_id res chain seq x y z
N MET A 1 5.87 -5.55 -21.09
CA MET A 1 4.79 -5.61 -20.10
C MET A 1 4.77 -6.88 -19.25
N ARG A 2 5.13 -6.76 -17.97
CA ARG A 2 4.95 -7.77 -16.92
C ARG A 2 4.23 -7.15 -15.72
N VAL A 3 3.24 -7.86 -15.17
CA VAL A 3 2.45 -7.40 -14.01
C VAL A 3 2.51 -8.45 -12.91
N HIS A 4 2.81 -8.02 -11.69
CA HIS A 4 2.70 -8.85 -10.50
C HIS A 4 1.88 -8.13 -9.43
N LEU A 5 0.66 -8.60 -9.20
CA LEU A 5 -0.19 -8.11 -8.12
C LEU A 5 0.18 -8.81 -6.81
N VAL A 6 0.54 -8.03 -5.81
CA VAL A 6 0.87 -8.51 -4.46
C VAL A 6 -0.41 -8.63 -3.60
N LYS A 7 -1.50 -7.97 -4.00
CA LYS A 7 -2.79 -7.96 -3.29
C LYS A 7 -3.96 -8.29 -4.22
N ASN A 8 -5.00 -8.89 -3.64
CA ASN A 8 -6.23 -9.22 -4.36
C ASN A 8 -7.15 -7.99 -4.48
N VAL A 9 -7.42 -7.57 -5.73
CA VAL A 9 -8.25 -6.41 -6.06
C VAL A 9 -9.66 -6.49 -5.47
N ALA A 10 -10.26 -7.68 -5.38
CA ALA A 10 -11.61 -7.85 -4.82
C ALA A 10 -11.66 -7.50 -3.33
N ILE A 11 -10.60 -7.80 -2.58
CA ILE A 11 -10.49 -7.44 -1.16
C ILE A 11 -10.39 -5.92 -1.01
N LEU A 12 -9.59 -5.26 -1.83
CA LEU A 12 -9.42 -3.80 -1.79
C LEU A 12 -10.70 -3.07 -2.16
N LYS A 13 -11.42 -3.52 -3.20
CA LYS A 13 -12.74 -2.96 -3.56
C LYS A 13 -13.75 -3.08 -2.43
N ARG A 14 -13.76 -4.23 -1.73
CA ARG A 14 -14.62 -4.42 -0.55
C ARG A 14 -14.25 -3.46 0.56
N LEU A 15 -12.96 -3.26 0.84
CA LEU A 15 -12.48 -2.34 1.86
C LEU A 15 -12.88 -0.89 1.55
N VAL A 16 -12.57 -0.41 0.34
CA VAL A 16 -12.94 0.94 -0.13
C VAL A 16 -14.44 1.19 0.06
N LYS A 17 -15.29 0.26 -0.38
CA LYS A 17 -16.74 0.36 -0.21
C LYS A 17 -17.17 0.49 1.27
N GLN A 18 -16.48 -0.19 2.20
CA GLN A 18 -16.80 -0.04 3.63
C GLN A 18 -16.35 1.32 4.16
N LEU A 19 -15.17 1.80 3.76
CA LEU A 19 -14.65 3.11 4.16
C LEU A 19 -15.54 4.25 3.64
N GLU A 20 -15.96 4.19 2.37
CA GLU A 20 -16.89 5.17 1.79
C GLU A 20 -18.24 5.19 2.52
N ARG A 21 -18.77 4.02 2.92
CA ARG A 21 -19.99 3.97 3.72
C ARG A 21 -19.80 4.62 5.09
N LEU A 22 -18.64 4.41 5.71
CA LEU A 22 -18.33 4.98 7.02
C LEU A 22 -18.20 6.50 6.93
N ASP A 23 -17.44 6.99 5.95
CA ASP A 23 -17.25 8.42 5.67
C ASP A 23 -18.58 9.14 5.38
N ALA A 24 -19.47 8.48 4.62
CA ALA A 24 -20.80 9.00 4.34
C ALA A 24 -21.81 8.87 5.50
N GLY A 25 -21.40 8.40 6.69
CA GLY A 25 -22.29 8.20 7.83
C GLY A 25 -23.35 7.10 7.63
N LYS A 26 -23.15 6.18 6.68
CA LYS A 26 -24.08 5.10 6.30
C LYS A 26 -23.77 3.77 6.98
N VAL A 27 -23.11 3.82 8.14
CA VAL A 27 -22.81 2.67 9.00
C VAL A 27 -23.61 2.83 10.28
N SER A 28 -24.41 1.82 10.62
CA SER A 28 -25.24 1.80 11.82
C SER A 28 -24.83 0.66 12.74
N ALA A 29 -25.03 0.82 14.05
CA ALA A 29 -24.79 -0.26 15.00
C ALA A 29 -25.62 -1.52 14.69
N PRO A 30 -26.93 -1.45 14.35
CA PRO A 30 -27.70 -2.62 13.95
C PRO A 30 -27.10 -3.40 12.77
N ASP A 31 -26.59 -2.71 11.73
CA ASP A 31 -25.93 -3.34 10.59
C ASP A 31 -24.66 -4.11 10.99
N LEU A 32 -23.95 -3.61 12.00
CA LEU A 32 -22.69 -4.17 12.48
C LEU A 32 -22.92 -5.33 13.47
N MET A 33 -24.01 -5.32 14.24
CA MET A 33 -24.33 -6.40 15.17
C MET A 33 -24.59 -7.75 14.48
N ALA A 34 -24.94 -7.73 13.19
CA ALA A 34 -25.05 -8.95 12.38
C ALA A 34 -23.70 -9.50 11.88
N LYS A 35 -22.57 -8.82 12.15
CA LYS A 35 -21.24 -9.27 11.75
C LYS A 35 -20.64 -10.26 12.76
N PRO A 36 -19.68 -11.10 12.33
CA PRO A 36 -18.98 -11.99 13.25
C PRO A 36 -18.29 -11.24 14.38
N VAL A 37 -18.29 -11.85 15.57
CA VAL A 37 -17.58 -11.34 16.76
C VAL A 37 -16.14 -11.87 16.75
N LEU A 38 -15.16 -10.95 16.78
CA LEU A 38 -13.75 -11.29 17.01
C LEU A 38 -13.53 -11.44 18.53
N LYS A 39 -13.47 -12.68 19.02
CA LYS A 39 -13.25 -12.99 20.44
C LYS A 39 -11.76 -12.99 20.79
N ASP A 40 -11.44 -12.70 22.05
CA ASP A 40 -10.08 -12.78 22.63
C ASP A 40 -9.02 -12.03 21.82
N TRP A 41 -9.40 -10.88 21.26
CA TRP A 41 -8.53 -10.12 20.38
C TRP A 41 -7.43 -9.41 21.16
N THR A 42 -6.26 -9.31 20.54
CA THR A 42 -5.15 -8.45 20.97
C THR A 42 -4.71 -7.58 19.80
N HIS A 43 -4.18 -6.40 20.10
CA HIS A 43 -3.58 -5.55 19.08
C HIS A 43 -2.24 -6.15 18.64
N ALA A 44 -2.09 -6.40 17.34
CA ALA A 44 -0.87 -6.91 16.75
C ALA A 44 -0.32 -5.94 15.70
N VAL A 45 1.00 -5.80 15.67
CA VAL A 45 1.72 -5.07 14.62
C VAL A 45 2.29 -6.09 13.64
N SER A 46 2.17 -5.82 12.34
CA SER A 46 2.63 -6.73 11.28
C SER A 46 3.73 -6.08 10.44
N ILE A 47 4.67 -6.89 9.96
CA ILE A 47 5.66 -6.48 8.97
C ILE A 47 4.99 -6.49 7.59
N VAL A 48 4.99 -5.34 6.92
CA VAL A 48 4.52 -5.21 5.54
C VAL A 48 5.70 -4.95 4.61
N SER A 49 5.62 -5.48 3.39
CA SER A 49 6.57 -5.12 2.34
C SER A 49 6.33 -3.66 1.91
N CYS A 50 7.38 -2.86 1.96
CA CYS A 50 7.46 -1.45 1.58
C CYS A 50 8.84 -1.17 0.95
N LEU A 51 9.05 0.03 0.44
CA LEU A 51 10.34 0.48 -0.09
C LEU A 51 10.89 1.64 0.73
N GLU A 52 12.21 1.77 0.72
CA GLU A 52 12.94 2.89 1.30
C GLU A 52 13.87 3.48 0.24
N GLY A 53 13.87 4.80 0.12
CA GLY A 53 14.71 5.51 -0.84
C GLY A 53 14.41 6.99 -0.90
N ALA A 54 15.24 7.75 -1.61
CA ALA A 54 14.97 9.15 -1.92
C ALA A 54 13.99 9.24 -3.11
N ILE A 55 13.08 10.20 -3.05
CA ILE A 55 12.22 10.58 -4.18
C ILE A 55 12.95 11.67 -4.97
N GLU A 56 13.03 11.51 -6.28
CA GLU A 56 13.53 12.53 -7.22
C GLU A 56 12.39 13.02 -8.11
N GLY A 57 12.38 14.31 -8.44
CA GLY A 57 11.45 14.88 -9.43
C GLY A 57 10.04 15.21 -8.92
N ASP A 58 9.84 15.22 -7.59
CA ASP A 58 8.61 15.70 -6.95
C ASP A 58 8.85 17.09 -6.35
N ALA A 59 8.09 18.09 -6.81
CA ALA A 59 8.20 19.48 -6.34
C ALA A 59 7.87 19.66 -4.85
N THR A 60 7.22 18.68 -4.22
CA THR A 60 6.83 18.72 -2.80
C THR A 60 7.82 18.05 -1.86
N HIS A 61 8.80 17.31 -2.41
CA HIS A 61 9.85 16.67 -1.63
C HIS A 61 11.17 17.40 -1.87
N SER A 62 11.86 17.77 -0.78
CA SER A 62 13.25 18.21 -0.90
C SER A 62 14.08 17.02 -1.41
N ASP A 63 14.67 17.17 -2.60
CA ASP A 63 15.53 16.16 -3.21
C ASP A 63 16.51 15.58 -2.17
N GLY A 64 16.56 14.25 -2.07
CA GLY A 64 17.58 13.53 -1.29
C GLY A 64 17.21 13.08 0.13
N ASN A 65 16.00 13.35 0.64
CA ASN A 65 15.56 12.77 1.90
C ASN A 65 15.02 11.35 1.70
N ASP A 66 15.56 10.39 2.46
CA ASP A 66 15.07 9.02 2.47
C ASP A 66 13.67 8.95 3.07
N VAL A 67 12.73 8.43 2.29
CA VAL A 67 11.36 8.16 2.72
C VAL A 67 11.14 6.65 2.78
N ARG A 68 10.19 6.24 3.63
CA ARG A 68 9.64 4.89 3.63
C ARG A 68 8.23 4.96 3.06
N THR A 69 7.95 4.16 2.03
CA THR A 69 6.61 4.06 1.46
C THR A 69 5.68 3.26 2.36
N GLY A 70 4.38 3.39 2.15
CA GLY A 70 3.38 2.42 2.60
C GLY A 70 3.51 1.07 1.89
N GLN A 71 2.56 0.17 2.19
CA GLN A 71 2.56 -1.21 1.72
C GLN A 71 2.57 -1.32 0.18
N LEU A 72 3.33 -2.28 -0.35
CA LEU A 72 3.34 -2.65 -1.76
C LEU A 72 2.07 -3.40 -2.19
N PHE A 73 1.53 -3.00 -3.36
CA PHE A 73 0.36 -3.59 -3.99
C PHE A 73 0.65 -4.24 -5.34
N ALA A 74 1.59 -3.70 -6.12
CA ALA A 74 1.93 -4.24 -7.43
C ALA A 74 3.36 -3.89 -7.86
N PHE A 75 3.92 -4.75 -8.71
CA PHE A 75 5.07 -4.46 -9.56
C PHE A 75 4.63 -4.49 -11.02
N PHE A 76 5.14 -3.55 -11.80
CA PHE A 76 4.84 -3.41 -13.21
C PHE A 76 6.12 -3.09 -13.97
N GLU A 77 6.43 -3.86 -15.01
CA GLU A 77 7.59 -3.66 -15.87
C GLU A 77 7.12 -3.41 -17.30
N ASP A 78 7.54 -2.28 -17.87
CA ASP A 78 7.23 -1.93 -19.25
C ASP A 78 8.31 -1.03 -19.85
N ASP A 79 8.63 -1.26 -21.13
CA ASP A 79 9.68 -0.55 -21.87
C ASP A 79 11.05 -0.45 -21.16
N GLY A 80 11.42 -1.51 -20.41
CA GLY A 80 12.67 -1.55 -19.64
C GLY A 80 12.65 -0.77 -18.32
N GLU A 81 11.55 -0.07 -18.03
CA GLU A 81 11.33 0.66 -16.79
C GLU A 81 10.55 -0.21 -15.79
N ASN A 82 10.85 0.00 -14.50
CA ASN A 82 10.18 -0.69 -13.40
C ASN A 82 9.34 0.30 -12.61
N PHE A 83 8.10 -0.10 -12.31
CA PHE A 83 7.14 0.69 -11.56
C PHE A 83 6.59 -0.14 -10.41
N VAL A 84 6.29 0.54 -9.31
CA VAL A 84 5.63 -0.06 -8.15
C VAL A 84 4.44 0.77 -7.75
N LEU A 85 3.37 0.08 -7.36
CA LEU A 85 2.23 0.69 -6.71
C LEU A 85 2.33 0.43 -5.21
N THR A 86 2.37 1.50 -4.42
CA THR A 86 2.31 1.47 -2.95
C THR A 86 0.99 2.06 -2.46
N LEU A 87 0.80 2.12 -1.14
CA LEU A 87 -0.33 2.84 -0.55
C LEU A 87 -0.31 4.34 -0.89
N ASP A 88 0.87 4.90 -1.09
CA ASP A 88 1.08 6.33 -1.31
C ASP A 88 0.93 6.70 -2.80
N GLY A 89 1.12 5.72 -3.70
CA GLY A 89 0.95 5.92 -5.14
C GLY A 89 1.90 5.10 -5.99
N TRP A 90 2.03 5.52 -7.24
CA TRP A 90 2.98 4.92 -8.19
C TRP A 90 4.35 5.57 -8.06
N TYR A 91 5.39 4.73 -8.07
CA TYR A 91 6.78 5.17 -8.17
C TYR A 91 7.43 4.46 -9.35
N ARG A 92 8.22 5.22 -10.11
CA ARG A 92 9.19 4.67 -11.07
C ARG A 92 10.48 4.35 -10.29
N LEU A 93 10.97 3.13 -10.41
CA LEU A 93 12.17 2.69 -9.71
C LEU A 93 13.42 3.07 -10.51
N GLY A 94 14.31 3.82 -9.87
CA GLY A 94 15.69 3.99 -10.32
C GLY A 94 16.57 2.81 -9.91
N SER A 95 17.87 3.05 -9.83
CA SER A 95 18.83 2.04 -9.38
C SER A 95 18.55 1.60 -7.93
N SER A 96 18.43 0.29 -7.71
CA SER A 96 18.43 -0.27 -6.36
C SER A 96 19.77 0.05 -5.69
N ARG A 97 19.74 0.48 -4.42
CA ARG A 97 20.96 0.45 -3.59
C ARG A 97 21.39 -1.01 -3.51
N ARG A 98 22.62 -1.31 -3.92
CA ARG A 98 23.21 -2.63 -3.64
C ARG A 98 23.21 -2.80 -2.13
N SER A 99 22.45 -3.75 -1.61
CA SER A 99 22.69 -4.25 -0.27
C SER A 99 24.05 -4.96 -0.31
N ASN A 100 25.09 -4.35 0.24
CA ASN A 100 26.22 -5.15 0.69
C ASN A 100 25.68 -6.01 1.83
N ALA A 101 25.30 -7.25 1.51
CA ALA A 101 25.05 -8.27 2.52
C ALA A 101 26.34 -8.39 3.36
N SER A 102 26.23 -8.00 4.63
CA SER A 102 27.23 -8.28 5.65
C SER A 102 26.84 -9.57 6.36
#